data_AF-A0AAV7R7K4-F1
#
_entry.id   AF-A0AAV7R7K4-F1
#
_cell.length_a   1.000
_cell.length_b   1.000
_cell.length_c   1.000
_cell.angle_alpha   90.00
_cell.angle_beta   90.00
_cell.angle_gamma   90.00
#
_symmetry.space_group_name_H-M   'P 1'
#
loop_
_entity.id
_entity.type
_entity.pdbx_description
1 polymer ?
#
loop_
_entity_poly.entity_id
_entity_poly.type
_entity_poly.pdbx_seq_one_letter_code
_entity_poly.pdbx_strand_id
1 'polypeptide(L)'
;MLRLDIEALYTSIPQEESLQAITDLLLSQVRESAAPAKWIMLLAKLALTENFFSFEDQIYLQHHGASMGSTFAPSIACLYVRWFEEGNICANNTFNDDIRLWRRYIDDILVIWHGDETTIELFITWLKERSAPKIRSWGTYLLEAGRKDAVGSQRASDGRSGAALF
;
A
#
# COMPACT_ATOMS: atom_id res chain seq x y z
N MET A 1 -6.47 10.58 10.35
CA MET A 1 -6.15 9.95 9.05
C MET A 1 -4.69 10.19 8.75
N LEU A 2 -4.00 9.18 8.27
CA LEU A 2 -2.59 9.21 7.93
C LEU A 2 -2.43 8.79 6.46
N ARG A 3 -1.62 9.53 5.71
CA ARG A 3 -1.21 9.17 4.34
C ARG A 3 0.24 8.73 4.35
N LEU A 4 0.45 7.51 3.88
CA LEU A 4 1.74 6.87 3.75
C LEU A 4 2.01 6.57 2.27
N ASP A 5 3.27 6.47 1.90
CA ASP A 5 3.73 6.18 0.54
C ASP A 5 4.99 5.32 0.59
N ILE A 6 5.14 4.39 -0.34
CA ILE A 6 6.33 3.55 -0.43
C ILE A 6 7.35 4.21 -1.35
N GLU A 7 8.50 4.57 -0.79
CA GLU A 7 9.51 5.31 -1.53
C GLU A 7 10.11 4.49 -2.67
N ALA A 8 9.97 4.99 -3.89
CA ALA A 8 10.61 4.44 -5.08
C ALA A 8 10.32 2.94 -5.30
N LEU A 9 9.07 2.52 -5.03
CA LEU A 9 8.62 1.13 -4.95
C LEU A 9 9.26 0.23 -6.01
N TYR A 10 9.06 0.50 -7.30
CA TYR A 10 9.56 -0.38 -8.36
C TYR A 10 11.08 -0.56 -8.33
N THR A 11 11.83 0.50 -8.09
CA THR A 11 13.30 0.46 -8.05
C THR A 11 13.87 -0.07 -6.74
N SER A 12 13.07 -0.12 -5.67
CA SER A 12 13.49 -0.55 -4.34
C SER A 12 13.03 -1.96 -3.97
N ILE A 13 12.22 -2.62 -4.79
CA ILE A 13 11.76 -3.98 -4.53
C ILE A 13 12.97 -4.93 -4.51
N PRO A 14 13.18 -5.67 -3.42
CA PRO A 14 14.27 -6.62 -3.34
C PRO A 14 13.87 -7.93 -4.05
N GLN A 15 14.74 -8.37 -4.96
CA GLN A 15 14.41 -9.42 -5.93
C GLN A 15 14.30 -10.80 -5.27
N GLU A 16 15.12 -11.09 -4.27
CA GLU A 16 15.13 -12.40 -3.59
C GLU A 16 13.85 -12.62 -2.79
N GLU A 17 13.45 -11.64 -1.99
CA GLU A 17 12.22 -11.66 -1.18
C GLU A 17 10.99 -11.64 -2.08
N SER A 18 11.07 -11.00 -3.25
CA SER A 18 10.00 -11.08 -4.26
C SER A 18 9.84 -12.49 -4.81
N LEU A 19 10.94 -13.20 -5.09
CA LEU A 19 10.91 -14.61 -5.49
C LEU A 19 10.40 -15.50 -4.35
N GLN A 20 10.73 -15.18 -3.10
CA GLN A 20 10.18 -15.86 -1.93
C GLN A 20 8.66 -15.63 -1.83
N ALA A 21 8.18 -14.39 -2.00
CA ALA A 21 6.76 -14.07 -1.97
C ALA A 21 5.97 -14.84 -3.05
N ILE A 22 6.54 -15.00 -4.26
CA ILE A 22 5.96 -15.85 -5.31
C ILE A 22 5.94 -17.32 -4.86
N THR A 23 7.03 -17.81 -4.26
CA THR A 23 7.13 -19.19 -3.78
C THR A 23 6.06 -19.47 -2.74
N ASP A 24 5.92 -18.61 -1.73
CA ASP A 24 4.93 -18.75 -0.66
C ASP A 24 3.50 -18.70 -1.22
N LEU A 25 3.23 -17.80 -2.16
CA LEU A 25 1.94 -17.72 -2.85
C LEU A 25 1.64 -19.02 -3.59
N LEU A 26 2.56 -19.52 -4.40
CA LEU A 26 2.38 -20.76 -5.16
C LEU A 26 2.17 -21.96 -4.23
N LEU A 27 2.93 -22.07 -3.14
CA LEU A 27 2.75 -23.14 -2.15
C LEU A 27 1.40 -23.06 -1.43
N SER A 28 0.89 -21.85 -1.19
CA SER A 28 -0.43 -21.66 -0.54
C SER A 28 -1.61 -21.98 -1.47
N GLN A 29 -1.43 -21.86 -2.79
CA GLN A 29 -2.50 -21.96 -3.79
C GLN A 29 -2.52 -23.31 -4.52
N VAL A 30 -1.37 -23.94 -4.73
CA VAL A 30 -1.25 -25.12 -5.59
C VAL A 30 -1.68 -26.39 -4.83
N ARG A 31 -2.93 -26.79 -5.05
CA ARG A 31 -3.43 -28.16 -4.75
C ARG A 31 -3.17 -29.15 -5.89
N GLU A 32 -2.81 -28.70 -7.09
CA GLU A 32 -2.65 -29.54 -8.27
C GLU A 32 -1.42 -29.18 -9.12
N SER A 33 -0.57 -30.18 -9.34
CA SER A 33 0.60 -30.21 -10.25
C SER A 33 1.75 -29.24 -9.94
N ALA A 34 2.94 -29.81 -9.65
CA ALA A 34 4.17 -29.05 -9.40
C ALA A 34 4.82 -28.46 -10.68
N ALA A 35 4.40 -28.90 -11.87
CA ALA A 35 5.04 -28.49 -13.12
C ALA A 35 4.76 -27.02 -13.52
N PRO A 36 3.53 -26.49 -13.42
CA PRO A 36 3.24 -25.07 -13.66
C PRO A 36 4.00 -24.11 -12.73
N ALA A 37 4.14 -24.46 -11.44
CA ALA A 37 4.83 -23.62 -10.46
C ALA A 37 6.31 -23.40 -10.82
N LYS A 38 7.00 -24.44 -11.29
CA LYS A 38 8.39 -24.35 -11.74
C LYS A 38 8.55 -23.36 -12.91
N TRP A 39 7.64 -23.39 -13.87
CA TRP A 39 7.70 -22.48 -15.03
C TRP A 39 7.41 -21.04 -14.64
N ILE A 40 6.42 -20.81 -13.78
CA ILE A 40 6.11 -19.48 -13.25
C ILE A 40 7.33 -18.92 -12.52
N MET A 41 7.97 -19.71 -11.66
CA MET A 41 9.16 -19.29 -10.94
C MET A 41 10.33 -18.96 -11.87
N LEU A 42 10.56 -19.79 -12.89
CA LEU A 42 11.61 -19.54 -13.89
C LEU A 42 11.37 -18.23 -14.64
N LEU A 43 10.15 -18.01 -15.15
CA LEU A 43 9.81 -16.80 -15.89
C LEU A 43 9.84 -15.55 -15.01
N ALA A 44 9.38 -15.64 -13.76
CA ALA A 44 9.46 -14.55 -12.81
C ALA A 44 10.92 -14.18 -12.48
N LYS A 45 11.78 -15.17 -12.29
CA LYS A 45 13.22 -14.95 -12.07
C LYS A 45 13.83 -14.21 -13.27
N LEU A 46 13.60 -14.69 -14.48
CA LEU A 46 14.09 -14.03 -15.70
C LEU A 46 13.56 -12.59 -15.81
N ALA A 47 12.26 -12.38 -15.54
CA ALA A 47 11.64 -11.06 -15.59
C ALA A 47 12.15 -10.09 -14.51
N LEU A 48 12.75 -10.58 -13.41
CA LEU A 48 13.36 -9.75 -12.37
C LEU A 48 14.85 -9.53 -12.59
N THR A 49 15.60 -10.56 -13.02
CA THR A 49 17.07 -10.50 -13.06
C THR A 49 17.63 -10.14 -14.42
N GLU A 50 16.93 -10.47 -15.52
CA GLU A 50 17.44 -10.27 -16.89
C GLU A 50 16.86 -9.01 -17.54
N ASN A 51 16.88 -7.90 -16.80
CA ASN A 51 16.34 -6.63 -17.24
C ASN A 51 17.41 -5.76 -17.89
N PHE A 52 17.58 -5.90 -19.20
CA PHE A 52 18.48 -5.07 -20.00
C PHE A 52 17.76 -3.85 -20.58
N PHE A 53 18.40 -2.69 -20.55
CA PHE A 53 17.93 -1.47 -21.21
C PHE A 53 19.09 -0.71 -21.85
N SER A 54 18.78 0.12 -22.84
CA SER A 54 19.76 1.00 -23.48
C SER A 54 19.59 2.45 -23.04
N PHE A 55 20.70 3.13 -22.80
CA PHE A 55 20.74 4.56 -22.53
C PHE A 55 22.05 5.12 -23.12
N GLU A 56 21.97 6.21 -23.88
CA GLU A 56 23.14 6.84 -24.55
C GLU A 56 24.03 5.83 -25.31
N ASP A 57 23.40 4.96 -26.11
CA ASP A 57 24.05 3.91 -26.91
C ASP A 57 24.85 2.87 -26.09
N GLN A 58 24.66 2.83 -24.77
CA GLN A 58 25.21 1.83 -23.87
C GLN A 58 24.12 0.88 -23.36
N ILE A 59 24.47 -0.38 -23.15
CA ILE A 59 23.56 -1.41 -22.61
C ILE A 59 23.85 -1.57 -21.12
N TYR A 60 22.79 -1.54 -20.32
CA TYR A 60 22.84 -1.70 -18.87
C TYR A 60 21.99 -2.87 -18.43
N LEU A 61 22.42 -3.53 -17.35
CA LEU A 61 21.64 -4.55 -16.64
C LEU A 61 21.14 -3.95 -15.33
N GLN A 62 19.83 -4.00 -15.09
CA GLN A 62 19.24 -3.56 -13.83
C GLN A 62 19.39 -4.66 -12.76
N HIS A 63 20.19 -4.40 -11.74
CA HIS A 63 20.47 -5.35 -10.65
C HIS A 63 19.48 -5.31 -9.48
N HIS A 64 18.65 -4.27 -9.38
CA HIS A 64 17.75 -4.06 -8.24
C HIS A 64 16.37 -3.60 -8.71
N GLY A 65 15.34 -3.92 -7.94
CA GLY A 65 13.97 -3.57 -8.29
C GLY A 65 13.41 -4.40 -9.45
N ALA A 66 12.21 -4.02 -9.86
CA ALA A 66 11.56 -4.46 -11.09
C ALA A 66 11.74 -3.40 -12.18
N SER A 67 11.91 -3.83 -13.43
CA SER A 67 11.99 -2.92 -14.57
C SER A 67 10.69 -2.14 -14.73
N MET A 68 10.79 -0.81 -14.66
CA MET A 68 9.65 0.08 -14.86
C MET A 68 9.15 -0.04 -16.31
N GLY A 69 7.85 -0.23 -16.47
CA GLY A 69 7.23 -0.47 -17.78
C GLY A 69 7.13 -1.94 -18.18
N SER A 70 7.72 -2.86 -17.42
CA SER A 70 7.43 -4.29 -17.56
C SER A 70 5.98 -4.59 -17.15
N THR A 71 5.29 -5.42 -17.92
CA THR A 71 3.93 -5.89 -17.57
C THR A 71 3.91 -6.71 -16.28
N PHE A 72 5.05 -7.28 -15.89
CA PHE A 72 5.21 -8.04 -14.66
C PHE A 72 5.37 -7.13 -13.42
N ALA A 73 5.92 -5.92 -13.59
CA ALA A 73 6.33 -5.05 -12.48
C ALA A 73 5.17 -4.70 -11.51
N PRO A 74 3.97 -4.29 -11.95
CA PRO A 74 2.87 -3.98 -11.03
C PRO A 74 2.43 -5.18 -10.19
N SER A 75 2.43 -6.38 -10.80
CA SER A 75 2.00 -7.61 -10.13
C SER A 75 2.98 -8.01 -9.02
N ILE A 76 4.28 -7.99 -9.33
CA ILE A 76 5.29 -8.35 -8.33
C ILE A 76 5.40 -7.29 -7.23
N ALA A 77 5.24 -6.01 -7.56
CA ALA A 77 5.19 -4.93 -6.58
C ALA A 77 4.05 -5.13 -5.57
N CYS A 78 2.84 -5.39 -6.07
CA CYS A 78 1.69 -5.61 -5.19
C CYS A 78 1.85 -6.85 -4.31
N LEU A 79 2.41 -7.93 -4.87
CA LEU A 79 2.67 -9.19 -4.17
C LEU A 79 3.73 -9.02 -3.08
N TYR A 80 4.88 -8.45 -3.43
CA TYR A 80 5.97 -8.21 -2.48
C TYR A 80 5.50 -7.34 -1.30
N VAL A 81 4.82 -6.22 -1.58
CA VAL A 81 4.36 -5.33 -0.52
C VAL A 81 3.32 -6.03 0.37
N ARG A 82 2.41 -6.81 -0.21
CA ARG A 82 1.46 -7.61 0.58
C ARG A 82 2.18 -8.60 1.50
N TRP A 83 3.14 -9.35 0.96
CA TRP A 83 3.94 -10.32 1.72
C TRP A 83 4.69 -9.64 2.87
N PHE A 84 5.26 -8.46 2.61
CA PHE A 84 5.90 -7.63 3.62
C PHE A 84 4.90 -7.14 4.69
N GLU A 85 3.75 -6.61 4.28
CA GLU A 85 2.68 -6.12 5.17
C GLU A 85 2.20 -7.23 6.11
N GLU A 86 1.91 -8.43 5.58
CA GLU A 86 1.46 -9.58 6.36
C GLU A 86 2.49 -9.99 7.42
N GLY A 87 3.78 -10.07 7.03
CA GLY A 87 4.86 -10.51 7.91
C GLY A 87 5.34 -9.49 8.94
N ASN A 88 5.27 -8.18 8.62
CA ASN A 88 5.92 -7.13 9.42
C ASN A 88 4.96 -6.08 9.99
N ILE A 89 3.78 -5.89 9.39
CA ILE A 89 2.81 -4.86 9.81
C ILE A 89 1.57 -5.48 10.44
N CYS A 90 1.08 -6.61 9.92
CA CYS A 90 -0.11 -7.27 10.47
C CYS A 90 0.26 -8.18 11.64
N ALA A 91 1.32 -8.97 11.48
CA ALA A 91 1.79 -9.87 12.53
C ALA A 91 2.43 -9.10 13.70
N ASN A 92 1.93 -9.31 14.93
CA ASN A 92 2.50 -8.77 16.17
C ASN A 92 2.61 -7.23 16.23
N ASN A 93 1.68 -6.51 15.61
CA ASN A 93 1.65 -5.06 15.67
C ASN A 93 0.91 -4.55 16.92
N THR A 94 1.67 -3.90 17.81
CA THR A 94 1.18 -3.32 19.07
C THR A 94 0.11 -2.25 18.87
N PHE A 95 0.04 -1.66 17.68
CA PHE A 95 -0.89 -0.58 17.33
C PHE A 95 -2.15 -1.06 16.58
N ASN A 96 -2.38 -2.37 16.48
CA ASN A 96 -3.49 -2.91 15.71
C ASN A 96 -4.87 -2.38 16.15
N ASP A 97 -5.06 -2.12 17.45
CA ASP A 97 -6.33 -1.59 18.00
C ASP A 97 -6.60 -0.13 17.59
N ASP A 98 -5.54 0.62 17.29
CA ASP A 98 -5.62 2.02 16.86
C ASP A 98 -5.85 2.14 15.33
N ILE A 99 -5.48 1.12 14.56
CA ILE A 99 -5.69 1.08 13.10
C ILE A 99 -7.12 0.66 12.77
N ARG A 100 -7.98 1.62 12.43
CA ARG A 100 -9.37 1.37 12.02
C ARG A 100 -9.53 0.98 10.55
N LEU A 101 -8.59 1.42 9.71
CA LEU A 101 -8.54 1.06 8.31
C LEU A 101 -7.10 1.09 7.83
N TRP A 102 -6.68 0.05 7.12
CA TRP A 102 -5.47 0.03 6.31
C TRP A 102 -5.86 -0.32 4.88
N ARG A 103 -5.64 0.59 3.93
CA ARG A 103 -5.89 0.35 2.50
C ARG A 103 -4.72 0.85 1.70
N ARG A 104 -4.31 0.07 0.71
CA ARG A 104 -3.21 0.40 -0.19
C ARG A 104 -3.67 0.33 -1.63
N TYR A 105 -3.21 1.28 -2.42
CA TYR A 105 -3.30 1.28 -3.88
C TYR A 105 -1.89 1.39 -4.44
N ILE A 106 -1.31 0.24 -4.85
CA ILE A 106 0.10 0.11 -5.27
C ILE A 106 1.06 0.61 -4.17
N ASP A 107 1.54 1.84 -4.26
CA ASP A 107 2.48 2.54 -3.36
C ASP A 107 1.77 3.46 -2.35
N ASP A 108 0.63 4.03 -2.72
CA ASP A 108 -0.17 4.88 -1.84
C ASP A 108 -0.89 4.07 -0.75
N ILE A 109 -0.70 4.46 0.51
CA ILE A 109 -1.31 3.81 1.67
C ILE A 109 -2.16 4.84 2.43
N LEU A 110 -3.42 4.50 2.63
CA LEU A 110 -4.39 5.22 3.45
C LEU A 110 -4.60 4.48 4.77
N VAL A 111 -4.39 5.19 5.87
CA VAL A 111 -4.64 4.69 7.22
C VAL A 111 -5.67 5.56 7.94
N ILE A 112 -6.74 4.94 8.44
CA ILE A 112 -7.65 5.57 9.40
C ILE A 112 -7.23 5.13 10.78
N TRP A 113 -6.91 6.12 11.60
CA TRP A 113 -6.36 5.93 12.94
C TRP A 113 -7.35 6.41 13.99
N HIS A 114 -7.41 5.69 15.10
CA HIS A 114 -8.13 6.07 16.31
C HIS A 114 -7.13 6.27 17.44
N GLY A 115 -6.95 7.53 17.84
CA GLY A 115 -5.96 7.92 18.83
C GLY A 115 -5.57 9.37 18.60
N ASP A 116 -4.66 9.86 19.42
CA ASP A 116 -4.11 11.21 19.31
C ASP A 116 -2.88 11.26 18.37
N GLU A 117 -2.37 12.46 18.15
CA GLU A 117 -1.20 12.69 17.30
C GLU A 117 0.07 12.00 17.84
N THR A 118 0.24 11.94 19.16
CA THR A 118 1.41 11.29 19.79
C THR A 118 1.46 9.80 19.49
N THR A 119 0.32 9.10 19.59
CA THR A 119 0.25 7.67 19.21
C THR A 119 0.54 7.44 17.73
N ILE A 120 0.13 8.37 16.85
CA ILE A 120 0.46 8.31 15.43
C ILE A 120 1.97 8.49 15.19
N GLU A 121 2.62 9.44 15.86
CA GLU A 121 4.07 9.64 15.74
C GLU A 121 4.87 8.42 16.21
N LEU A 122 4.45 7.80 17.31
CA LEU A 122 5.02 6.54 17.79
C LEU A 122 4.84 5.42 16.76
N PHE A 123 3.66 5.31 16.16
CA PHE A 123 3.41 4.33 15.09
C PHE A 123 4.27 4.56 13.86
N ILE A 124 4.38 5.81 13.38
CA ILE A 124 5.23 6.15 12.23
C ILE A 124 6.69 5.81 12.53
N THR A 125 7.17 6.07 13.75
CA THR A 125 8.52 5.73 14.17
C THR A 125 8.72 4.22 14.19
N TRP A 126 7.82 3.48 14.83
CA TRP A 126 7.81 2.01 14.87
C TRP A 126 7.81 1.39 13.47
N LEU A 127 7.03 1.97 12.54
CA LEU A 127 6.93 1.51 11.16
C LEU A 127 8.25 1.71 10.41
N LYS A 128 8.86 2.91 10.54
CA LYS A 128 10.12 3.25 9.87
C LYS A 128 11.28 2.36 10.30
N GLU A 129 11.33 1.93 11.56
CA GLU A 129 12.35 1.00 12.07
C GLU A 129 12.26 -0.40 11.45
N ARG A 130 11.10 -0.76 10.91
CA ARG A 130 10.80 -2.09 10.35
C ARG A 130 10.59 -2.07 8.83
N SER A 131 10.63 -0.90 8.20
CA SER A 131 10.23 -0.71 6.81
C SER A 131 11.37 -0.98 5.82
N ALA A 132 11.44 -2.20 5.31
CA ALA A 132 12.02 -2.52 4.01
C ALA A 132 10.91 -3.18 3.18
N PRO A 133 10.16 -2.45 2.34
CA PRO A 133 10.52 -1.20 1.67
C PRO A 133 10.34 0.03 2.56
N LYS A 134 11.05 1.13 2.26
CA LYS A 134 10.97 2.38 3.03
C LYS A 134 9.59 3.02 2.86
N ILE A 135 8.98 3.40 3.98
CA ILE A 135 7.67 4.06 3.99
C ILE A 135 7.81 5.50 4.45
N ARG A 136 7.35 6.43 3.61
CA ARG A 136 7.25 7.85 3.88
C ARG A 136 5.86 8.19 4.40
N SER A 137 5.78 9.14 5.33
CA SER A 137 4.53 9.75 5.78
C SER A 137 4.40 11.18 5.22
N TRP A 138 3.28 11.52 4.59
CA TRP A 138 3.03 12.86 4.06
C TRP A 138 2.38 13.82 5.07
N GLY A 139 1.94 13.30 6.22
CA GLY A 139 1.33 14.07 7.30
C GLY A 139 0.05 13.45 7.86
N THR A 140 -0.46 14.04 8.93
CA THR A 140 -1.68 13.65 9.63
C THR A 140 -2.82 14.62 9.30
N TYR A 141 -4.03 14.09 9.16
CA TYR A 141 -5.25 14.87 9.01
C TYR A 141 -6.22 14.45 10.11
N LEU A 142 -6.62 15.39 10.96
CA LEU A 142 -7.66 15.15 11.95
C LEU A 142 -9.00 15.02 11.25
N LEU A 143 -9.68 13.90 11.47
CA LEU A 143 -11.05 13.70 11.04
C LEU A 143 -11.94 13.95 12.25
N GLU A 144 -12.61 15.10 12.27
CA GLU A 144 -13.66 15.32 13.26
C GLU A 144 -14.88 14.47 12.88
N ALA A 145 -15.40 13.71 13.83
CA ALA A 145 -16.67 13.03 13.64
C ALA A 145 -17.76 14.10 13.49
N GLY A 146 -18.28 14.27 12.26
CA GLY A 146 -19.39 15.17 12.00
C GLY A 146 -20.55 14.84 12.94
N ARG A 147 -20.84 15.76 13.86
CA ARG A 147 -21.97 15.67 14.78
C ARG A 147 -23.25 15.64 13.94
N LYS A 148 -23.93 14.48 13.89
CA LYS A 148 -25.32 14.43 13.43
C LYS A 148 -26.19 14.99 14.55
N ASP A 149 -26.33 16.31 14.58
CA ASP A 149 -27.36 16.92 15.41
C ASP A 149 -28.72 16.57 14.81
N ALA A 150 -29.37 15.59 15.42
CA ALA A 150 -30.74 15.21 15.16
C ALA A 150 -31.69 16.25 15.76
N VAL A 151 -32.53 16.82 14.90
CA VAL A 151 -33.93 17.23 15.12
C VAL A 151 -34.21 18.02 16.40
N GLY A 152 -34.16 19.35 16.28
CA GLY A 152 -34.94 20.28 17.10
C GLY A 152 -36.12 20.81 16.30
N SER A 153 -37.30 20.21 16.51
CA SER A 153 -38.59 20.70 16.02
C SER A 153 -38.91 22.07 16.64
N GLN A 154 -39.13 23.10 15.83
CA GLN A 154 -40.15 24.13 16.10
C GLN A 154 -40.77 24.61 14.77
N ARG A 155 -42.09 24.41 14.65
CA ARG A 155 -42.97 24.99 13.62
C ARG A 155 -43.58 26.30 14.15
N ALA A 156 -44.09 27.07 13.17
CA ALA A 156 -44.93 28.28 13.22
C ALA A 156 -44.11 29.57 13.34
N SER A 157 -44.34 30.63 12.56
CA SER A 157 -45.34 31.02 11.54
C SER A 157 -44.87 32.42 11.07
N ASP A 158 -44.72 32.76 9.80
CA ASP A 158 -45.72 33.33 8.88
C ASP A 158 -45.04 34.55 8.21
N GLY A 159 -45.36 34.86 6.95
CA GLY A 159 -44.84 36.05 6.26
C GLY A 159 -44.55 35.86 4.77
N ARG A 160 -45.60 35.96 3.95
CA ARG A 160 -45.57 35.91 2.47
C ARG A 160 -44.81 37.07 1.80
N SER A 161 -44.40 36.78 0.56
CA SER A 161 -44.08 37.65 -0.60
C SER A 161 -42.57 37.68 -0.89
N GLY A 162 -42.04 37.22 -2.01
CA GLY A 162 -42.58 36.98 -3.35
C GLY A 162 -41.55 37.51 -4.35
N ALA A 163 -40.89 36.65 -5.12
CA ALA A 163 -40.30 36.91 -6.45
C ALA A 163 -39.44 35.71 -6.85
N ALA A 164 -39.84 35.05 -7.93
CA ALA A 164 -39.02 34.15 -8.70
C ALA A 164 -37.86 34.90 -9.36
N LEU A 165 -36.76 34.20 -9.68
CA LEU A 165 -36.11 34.16 -11.01
C LEU A 165 -34.83 33.30 -10.93
N PHE A 166 -34.87 32.21 -11.68
CA PHE A 166 -33.82 31.25 -12.10
C PHE A 166 -33.06 30.44 -11.04
#